data_AF-A0A109GJR5-F1
#
_entry.id   AF-A0A109GJR5-F1
#
_cell.length_a   1.000
_cell.length_b   1.000
_cell.length_c   1.000
_cell.angle_alpha   90.00
_cell.angle_beta   90.00
_cell.angle_gamma   90.00
#
_symmetry.space_group_name_H-M   'P 1'
#
loop_
_entity.id
_entity.type
_entity.pdbx_description
1 polymer ?
#
loop_
_entity_poly.entity_id
_entity_poly.type
_entity_poly.pdbx_seq_one_letter_code
_entity_poly.pdbx_strand_id
1 'polypeptide(L)'
;MNPEINPELVHKFRSKVHENNNFVESYFTEFNGVNVWSKICSCMDWLTVATEGLEIPKERNNMNKAALEFTHFIVTMDMILEAIEGLWVSIGPAINKKQPYLKDKNIFRAEVFGKELTDRAFFKAIRSWFGVHSVNGNEEIVLLDNKEVKVRFFSSWSAIPFFPEPSEGLKFSLRLYSNNPEAEELYGGTKEIKVNNLINFITLRFESLNQLMEEIDKLYKREKERLQETPINLNKDKDELAQLNQLHEQAKERRLLNELYETDIELYKSFLMCDIEEFQPDERALVLNYLEVLKPIIPMYRDIVQNVDINAFDKFEKLKLSSQVYLANHYYFIKVLESIAEWTDTGIYSIDYLIENGILPECITDLSGECRELLIYALDYKWSLEMDKK
;
A
#
# COMPACT_ATOMS: atom_id res chain seq x y z
N MET A 1 -7.97 2.06 26.35
CA MET A 1 -8.15 1.36 25.07
C MET A 1 -9.63 1.04 24.94
N ASN A 2 -10.27 1.58 23.92
CA ASN A 2 -11.71 1.51 23.71
C ASN A 2 -12.00 0.29 22.82
N PRO A 3 -12.83 -0.68 23.22
CA PRO A 3 -12.81 -2.02 22.65
C PRO A 3 -13.38 -2.20 21.23
N GLU A 4 -13.90 -1.17 20.55
CA GLU A 4 -14.65 -1.38 19.30
C GLU A 4 -13.95 -0.96 18.00
N ILE A 5 -13.07 0.06 18.01
CA ILE A 5 -12.21 0.38 16.85
C ILE A 5 -10.79 -0.02 17.19
N ASN A 6 -10.34 -1.13 16.60
CA ASN A 6 -9.01 -1.68 16.83
C ASN A 6 -8.01 -1.10 15.80
N PRO A 7 -7.03 -0.25 16.19
CA PRO A 7 -6.02 0.29 15.27
C PRO A 7 -5.24 -0.82 14.54
N GLU A 8 -5.14 -2.01 15.13
CA GLU A 8 -4.51 -3.17 14.50
C GLU A 8 -5.17 -3.55 13.16
N LEU A 9 -6.46 -3.28 12.97
CA LEU A 9 -7.11 -3.52 11.68
C LEU A 9 -6.59 -2.59 10.59
N VAL A 10 -6.19 -1.36 10.93
CA VAL A 10 -5.54 -0.43 9.98
C VAL A 10 -4.18 -0.98 9.57
N HIS A 11 -3.39 -1.47 10.53
CA HIS A 11 -2.10 -2.10 10.22
C HIS A 11 -2.26 -3.33 9.34
N LYS A 12 -3.21 -4.22 9.66
CA LYS A 12 -3.53 -5.39 8.82
C LYS A 12 -3.96 -4.99 7.40
N PHE A 13 -4.81 -3.98 7.27
CA PHE A 13 -5.23 -3.48 5.97
C PHE A 13 -4.04 -2.90 5.19
N ARG A 14 -3.19 -2.11 5.84
CA ARG A 14 -1.95 -1.59 5.22
C ARG A 14 -1.04 -2.73 4.77
N SER A 15 -0.80 -3.74 5.61
CA SER A 15 -0.01 -4.91 5.22
C SER A 15 -0.61 -5.60 4.00
N LYS A 16 -1.93 -5.86 4.00
CA LYS A 16 -2.64 -6.47 2.86
C LYS A 16 -2.45 -5.69 1.56
N VAL A 17 -2.48 -4.36 1.61
CA VAL A 17 -2.28 -3.50 0.44
C VAL A 17 -0.86 -3.61 -0.13
N HIS A 18 0.16 -3.91 0.69
CA HIS A 18 1.56 -4.07 0.26
C HIS A 18 1.97 -5.55 0.05
N GLU A 19 1.05 -6.50 0.25
CA GLU A 19 1.31 -7.90 -0.03
C GLU A 19 1.42 -8.17 -1.55
N ASN A 20 1.88 -9.37 -1.89
CA ASN A 20 1.95 -9.87 -3.27
C ASN A 20 2.79 -9.00 -4.21
N ASN A 21 4.00 -8.61 -3.75
CA ASN A 21 4.91 -7.73 -4.48
C ASN A 21 4.28 -6.38 -4.85
N ASN A 22 3.69 -5.69 -3.85
CA ASN A 22 3.02 -4.40 -4.01
C ASN A 22 1.94 -4.37 -5.11
N PHE A 23 1.21 -5.48 -5.29
CA PHE A 23 0.20 -5.62 -6.35
C PHE A 23 -0.78 -4.44 -6.40
N VAL A 24 -1.32 -4.02 -5.24
CA VAL A 24 -2.33 -2.95 -5.20
C VAL A 24 -1.71 -1.64 -5.68
N GLU A 25 -0.49 -1.31 -5.29
CA GLU A 25 0.23 -0.14 -5.78
C GLU A 25 0.39 -0.20 -7.31
N SER A 26 0.96 -1.28 -7.83
CA SER A 26 1.21 -1.42 -9.27
C SER A 26 -0.08 -1.41 -10.10
N TYR A 27 -1.15 -1.98 -9.55
CA TYR A 27 -2.46 -2.04 -10.22
C TYR A 27 -3.17 -0.68 -10.22
N PHE A 28 -3.10 0.08 -9.12
CA PHE A 28 -3.85 1.33 -8.94
C PHE A 28 -3.05 2.61 -9.24
N THR A 29 -1.74 2.53 -9.49
CA THR A 29 -0.93 3.68 -9.93
C THR A 29 -1.37 4.20 -11.29
N GLU A 30 -1.89 3.32 -12.15
CA GLU A 30 -2.49 3.71 -13.42
C GLU A 30 -3.72 2.84 -13.69
N PHE A 31 -4.82 3.18 -13.02
CA PHE A 31 -6.11 2.52 -13.17
C PHE A 31 -7.05 3.40 -13.99
N ASN A 32 -7.46 2.94 -15.17
CA ASN A 32 -8.26 3.71 -16.14
C ASN A 32 -7.64 5.09 -16.49
N GLY A 33 -6.32 5.15 -16.61
CA GLY A 33 -5.59 6.38 -16.99
C GLY A 33 -5.46 7.42 -15.88
N VAL A 34 -5.77 7.07 -14.63
CA VAL A 34 -5.60 7.95 -13.46
C VAL A 34 -4.87 7.24 -12.32
N ASN A 35 -4.12 8.02 -11.54
CA ASN A 35 -3.46 7.53 -10.33
C ASN A 35 -4.48 7.46 -9.18
N VAL A 36 -4.96 6.25 -8.90
CA VAL A 36 -5.86 5.95 -7.77
C VAL A 36 -5.06 5.61 -6.51
N TRP A 37 -3.82 5.12 -6.67
CA TRP A 37 -2.92 4.76 -5.59
C TRP A 37 -2.73 5.89 -4.57
N SER A 38 -2.50 7.13 -5.01
CA SER A 38 -2.34 8.27 -4.10
C SER A 38 -3.56 8.49 -3.18
N LYS A 39 -4.77 8.23 -3.68
CA LYS A 39 -5.98 8.31 -2.86
C LYS A 39 -6.04 7.16 -1.84
N ILE A 40 -5.64 5.95 -2.23
CA ILE A 40 -5.55 4.80 -1.33
C ILE A 40 -4.57 5.10 -0.18
N CYS A 41 -3.38 5.62 -0.48
CA CYS A 41 -2.39 6.04 0.53
C CYS A 41 -2.97 7.10 1.49
N SER A 42 -3.56 8.16 0.93
CA SER A 42 -4.17 9.24 1.71
C SER A 42 -5.25 8.71 2.68
N CYS A 43 -6.10 7.78 2.22
CA CYS A 43 -7.08 7.15 3.09
C CYS A 43 -6.44 6.30 4.20
N MET A 44 -5.39 5.53 3.92
CA MET A 44 -4.68 4.75 4.95
C MET A 44 -4.02 5.67 6.00
N ASP A 45 -3.44 6.79 5.58
CA ASP A 45 -2.82 7.79 6.46
C ASP A 45 -3.85 8.41 7.40
N TRP A 46 -4.97 8.89 6.86
CA TRP A 46 -6.03 9.45 7.67
C TRP A 46 -6.73 8.43 8.55
N LEU A 47 -6.84 7.16 8.13
CA LEU A 47 -7.30 6.08 9.02
C LEU A 47 -6.38 5.90 10.22
N THR A 48 -5.06 5.95 10.01
CA THR A 48 -4.08 5.79 11.09
C THR A 48 -4.23 6.92 12.09
N VAL A 49 -4.15 8.17 11.61
CA VAL A 49 -4.30 9.38 12.45
C VAL A 49 -5.63 9.38 13.21
N ALA A 50 -6.74 9.09 12.52
CA ALA A 50 -8.06 9.21 13.11
C ALA A 50 -8.37 8.06 14.09
N THR A 51 -7.91 6.84 13.83
CA THR A 51 -8.13 5.72 14.77
C THR A 51 -7.30 5.86 16.05
N GLU A 52 -6.08 6.39 15.96
CA GLU A 52 -5.25 6.69 17.14
C GLU A 52 -5.74 7.93 17.90
N GLY A 53 -6.24 8.94 17.19
CA GLY A 53 -6.75 10.19 17.76
C GLY A 53 -8.19 10.15 18.25
N LEU A 54 -8.90 9.02 18.10
CA LEU A 54 -10.30 8.90 18.50
C LEU A 54 -10.43 8.78 20.02
N GLU A 55 -11.01 9.81 20.63
CA GLU A 55 -11.26 9.86 22.07
C GLU A 55 -12.75 9.96 22.39
N ILE A 56 -13.26 9.04 23.21
CA ILE A 56 -14.60 9.20 23.81
C ILE A 56 -14.55 10.41 24.76
N PRO A 57 -15.51 11.35 24.68
CA PRO A 57 -15.59 12.49 25.58
C PRO A 57 -15.71 12.09 27.05
N LYS A 58 -14.86 12.65 27.91
CA LYS A 58 -14.74 12.29 29.34
C LYS A 58 -15.10 13.44 30.27
N GLU A 59 -15.01 14.69 29.81
CA GLU A 59 -15.36 15.85 30.62
C GLU A 59 -16.84 15.80 31.02
N ARG A 60 -17.11 16.10 32.30
CA ARG A 60 -18.46 16.07 32.90
C ARG A 60 -18.80 17.35 33.64
N ASN A 61 -17.80 18.12 34.06
CA ASN A 61 -17.98 19.25 34.98
C ASN A 61 -17.95 20.59 34.24
N ASN A 62 -17.25 20.65 33.11
CA ASN A 62 -17.17 21.87 32.29
C ASN A 62 -17.90 21.66 30.96
N MET A 63 -19.06 22.29 30.80
CA MET A 63 -19.90 22.15 29.60
C MET A 63 -19.19 22.60 28.32
N ASN A 64 -18.41 23.69 28.37
CA ASN A 64 -17.70 24.20 27.18
C ASN A 64 -16.65 23.20 26.72
N LYS A 65 -15.89 22.64 27.67
CA LYS A 65 -14.88 21.64 27.37
C LYS A 65 -15.52 20.31 26.93
N ALA A 66 -16.63 19.90 27.55
CA ALA A 66 -17.38 18.73 27.11
C ALA A 66 -17.91 18.89 25.68
N ALA A 67 -18.40 20.08 25.32
CA ALA A 67 -18.82 20.40 23.95
C ALA A 67 -17.67 20.26 22.95
N LEU A 68 -16.49 20.81 23.28
CA LEU A 68 -15.29 20.71 22.43
C LEU A 68 -14.78 19.27 22.31
N GLU A 69 -14.76 18.50 23.39
CA GLU A 69 -14.41 17.07 23.36
C GLU A 69 -15.38 16.29 22.45
N PHE A 70 -16.68 16.59 22.50
CA PHE A 70 -17.66 15.96 21.64
C PHE A 70 -17.52 16.38 20.17
N THR A 71 -17.22 17.66 19.89
CA THR A 71 -16.88 18.12 18.54
C THR A 71 -15.66 17.37 17.99
N HIS A 72 -14.59 17.24 18.78
CA HIS A 72 -13.40 16.45 18.39
C HIS A 72 -13.78 15.01 18.05
N PHE A 73 -14.52 14.34 18.93
CA PHE A 73 -14.99 12.97 18.72
C PHE A 73 -15.75 12.80 17.39
N ILE A 74 -16.71 13.68 17.10
CA ILE A 74 -17.51 13.63 15.87
C ILE A 74 -16.66 13.88 14.62
N VAL A 75 -15.74 14.85 14.66
CA VAL A 75 -14.86 15.16 13.53
C VAL A 75 -13.92 14.00 13.25
N THR A 76 -13.31 13.41 14.29
CA THR A 76 -12.44 12.24 14.13
C THR A 76 -13.19 11.05 13.56
N MET A 77 -14.44 10.81 13.98
CA MET A 77 -15.28 9.78 13.37
C MET A 77 -15.59 10.04 11.89
N ASP A 78 -15.83 11.30 11.51
CA ASP A 78 -16.06 11.69 10.12
C ASP A 78 -14.82 11.40 9.26
N MET A 79 -13.62 11.66 9.79
CA MET A 79 -12.36 11.31 9.13
C MET A 79 -12.21 9.81 8.90
N ILE A 80 -12.54 8.98 9.91
CA ILE A 80 -12.55 7.52 9.77
C ILE A 80 -13.55 7.10 8.68
N LEU A 81 -14.77 7.66 8.73
CA LEU A 81 -15.82 7.36 7.75
C LEU A 81 -15.34 7.68 6.34
N GLU A 82 -14.95 8.93 6.08
CA GLU A 82 -14.51 9.41 4.78
C GLU A 82 -13.35 8.59 4.23
N ALA A 83 -12.39 8.19 5.07
CA ALA A 83 -11.28 7.37 4.64
C ALA A 83 -11.73 5.95 4.23
N ILE A 84 -12.64 5.32 4.97
CA ILE A 84 -13.23 4.02 4.60
C ILE A 84 -14.02 4.12 3.29
N GLU A 85 -14.89 5.12 3.16
CA GLU A 85 -15.66 5.32 1.93
C GLU A 85 -14.71 5.60 0.75
N GLY A 86 -13.66 6.38 1.00
CA GLY A 86 -12.60 6.68 0.05
C GLY A 86 -11.93 5.42 -0.49
N LEU A 87 -11.56 4.47 0.38
CA LEU A 87 -11.00 3.18 -0.02
C LEU A 87 -11.98 2.37 -0.87
N TRP A 88 -13.25 2.28 -0.46
CA TRP A 88 -14.28 1.58 -1.24
C TRP A 88 -14.53 2.22 -2.60
N VAL A 89 -14.52 3.54 -2.69
CA VAL A 89 -14.67 4.26 -3.97
C VAL A 89 -13.46 4.06 -4.88
N SER A 90 -12.25 3.93 -4.30
CA SER A 90 -11.02 3.70 -5.05
C SER A 90 -10.91 2.27 -5.58
N ILE A 91 -11.15 1.27 -4.72
CA ILE A 91 -10.94 -0.16 -5.06
C ILE A 91 -12.22 -0.79 -5.64
N GLY A 92 -13.39 -0.36 -5.18
CA GLY A 92 -14.70 -0.88 -5.57
C GLY A 92 -14.92 -1.04 -7.08
N PRO A 93 -14.54 -0.08 -7.94
CA PRO A 93 -14.64 -0.21 -9.39
C PRO A 93 -13.91 -1.44 -9.96
N ALA A 94 -12.71 -1.76 -9.46
CA ALA A 94 -11.92 -2.91 -9.94
C ALA A 94 -12.56 -4.26 -9.55
N ILE A 95 -13.23 -4.30 -8.41
CA ILE A 95 -13.92 -5.50 -7.90
C ILE A 95 -15.42 -5.53 -8.23
N ASN A 96 -15.91 -4.54 -8.98
CA ASN A 96 -17.33 -4.35 -9.30
C ASN A 96 -18.23 -4.37 -8.05
N LYS A 97 -17.80 -3.72 -6.96
CA LYS A 97 -18.57 -3.57 -5.73
C LYS A 97 -18.69 -2.12 -5.31
N LYS A 98 -19.85 -1.79 -4.74
CA LYS A 98 -20.08 -0.51 -4.07
C LYS A 98 -19.79 -0.66 -2.59
N GLN A 99 -19.55 0.47 -1.93
CA GLN A 99 -19.42 0.54 -0.48
C GLN A 99 -20.63 -0.13 0.23
N PRO A 100 -20.38 -0.94 1.27
CA PRO A 100 -21.42 -1.48 2.13
C PRO A 100 -22.25 -0.40 2.86
N TYR A 101 -23.45 -0.77 3.33
CA TYR A 101 -24.27 0.02 4.24
C TYR A 101 -24.77 1.39 3.75
N LEU A 102 -24.68 1.70 2.44
CA LEU A 102 -25.15 2.98 1.87
C LEU A 102 -26.64 3.29 2.14
N LYS A 103 -27.46 2.25 2.23
CA LYS A 103 -28.91 2.33 2.47
C LYS A 103 -29.33 1.92 3.88
N ASP A 104 -28.37 1.65 4.76
CA ASP A 104 -28.65 1.15 6.09
C ASP A 104 -29.36 2.21 6.94
N LYS A 105 -30.29 1.77 7.79
CA LYS A 105 -31.13 2.60 8.68
C LYS A 105 -31.24 2.01 10.08
N ASN A 106 -30.47 0.95 10.37
CA ASN A 106 -30.74 0.07 11.50
C ASN A 106 -30.22 0.63 12.83
N ILE A 107 -29.23 1.53 12.80
CA ILE A 107 -28.54 2.01 13.99
C ILE A 107 -29.27 3.20 14.60
N PHE A 108 -29.53 4.24 13.80
CA PHE A 108 -30.15 5.46 14.33
C PHE A 108 -31.67 5.47 14.17
N ARG A 109 -32.21 4.81 13.13
CA ARG A 109 -33.64 4.82 12.79
C ARG A 109 -34.24 6.23 12.82
N ALA A 110 -33.48 7.18 12.28
CA ALA A 110 -33.75 8.59 12.50
C ALA A 110 -34.71 9.16 11.45
N GLU A 111 -35.65 9.96 11.92
CA GLU A 111 -36.44 10.87 11.11
C GLU A 111 -36.00 12.31 11.39
N VAL A 112 -35.68 13.04 10.34
CA VAL A 112 -35.23 14.43 10.42
C VAL A 112 -35.99 15.23 9.39
N PHE A 113 -36.61 16.33 9.81
CA PHE A 113 -37.42 17.19 8.95
C PHE A 113 -38.53 16.45 8.18
N GLY A 114 -39.20 15.49 8.85
CA GLY A 114 -40.27 14.69 8.26
C GLY A 114 -39.79 13.63 7.26
N LYS A 115 -38.49 13.33 7.23
CA LYS A 115 -37.88 12.38 6.29
C LYS A 115 -37.09 11.32 7.06
N GLU A 116 -37.36 10.05 6.76
CA GLU A 116 -36.50 8.96 7.21
C GLU A 116 -35.13 9.04 6.52
N LEU A 117 -34.07 9.07 7.33
CA LEU A 117 -32.70 9.13 6.82
C LEU A 117 -32.02 7.77 6.89
N THR A 118 -31.09 7.53 5.96
CA THR A 118 -30.08 6.48 6.15
C THR A 118 -29.16 6.86 7.30
N ASP A 119 -28.52 5.87 7.92
CA ASP A 119 -27.62 6.13 9.04
C ASP A 119 -26.47 7.07 8.63
N ARG A 120 -25.99 6.96 7.38
CA ARG A 120 -24.98 7.88 6.81
C ARG A 120 -25.52 9.31 6.68
N ALA A 121 -26.75 9.47 6.16
CA ALA A 121 -27.37 10.78 6.02
C ALA A 121 -27.66 11.42 7.38
N PHE A 122 -28.08 10.62 8.36
CA PHE A 122 -28.27 11.10 9.73
C PHE A 122 -26.95 11.49 10.40
N PHE A 123 -25.88 10.70 10.25
CA PHE A 123 -24.57 11.06 10.77
C PHE A 123 -24.06 12.40 10.18
N LYS A 124 -24.31 12.66 8.89
CA LYS A 124 -24.03 13.95 8.26
C LYS A 124 -24.79 15.11 8.94
N ALA A 125 -26.05 14.89 9.31
CA ALA A 125 -26.84 15.88 10.06
C ALA A 125 -26.26 16.11 11.47
N ILE A 126 -25.93 15.04 12.20
CA ILE A 126 -25.26 15.11 13.51
C ILE A 126 -23.96 15.91 13.42
N ARG A 127 -23.09 15.62 12.46
CA ARG A 127 -21.84 16.36 12.24
C ARG A 127 -22.09 17.85 12.01
N SER A 128 -23.17 18.16 11.30
CA SER A 128 -23.53 19.54 11.02
C SER A 128 -24.04 20.28 12.26
N TRP A 129 -24.83 19.61 13.11
CA TRP A 129 -25.39 20.22 14.32
C TRP A 129 -24.39 20.30 15.47
N PHE A 130 -23.65 19.22 15.72
CA PHE A 130 -22.78 19.06 16.89
C PHE A 130 -21.31 19.41 16.63
N GLY A 131 -20.90 19.54 15.36
CA GLY A 131 -19.51 19.72 14.96
C GLY A 131 -19.25 21.04 14.24
N VAL A 132 -19.24 20.99 12.90
CA VAL A 132 -18.49 21.94 12.07
C VAL A 132 -19.32 23.15 11.60
N HIS A 133 -20.65 23.04 11.58
CA HIS A 133 -21.53 24.05 10.96
C HIS A 133 -22.63 24.60 11.88
N SER A 134 -22.45 24.45 13.19
CA SER A 134 -23.44 24.79 14.21
C SER A 134 -23.95 26.25 14.13
N VAL A 135 -23.09 27.20 13.75
CA VAL A 135 -23.40 28.65 13.77
C VAL A 135 -23.79 29.26 12.43
N ASN A 136 -23.25 28.78 11.29
CA ASN A 136 -23.62 29.29 9.96
C ASN A 136 -25.02 28.79 9.53
N GLY A 137 -25.47 27.73 10.19
CA GLY A 137 -26.76 27.10 10.03
C GLY A 137 -26.87 26.20 8.79
N ASN A 138 -27.76 25.22 8.87
CA ASN A 138 -28.07 24.29 7.79
C ASN A 138 -29.32 24.72 7.07
N GLU A 139 -29.18 24.96 5.77
CA GLU A 139 -30.28 25.27 4.89
C GLU A 139 -31.01 23.99 4.50
N GLU A 140 -32.31 23.96 4.75
CA GLU A 140 -33.14 22.77 4.59
C GLU A 140 -34.48 23.15 3.95
N ILE A 141 -35.07 22.20 3.23
CA ILE A 141 -36.44 22.30 2.71
C ILE A 141 -37.33 21.41 3.56
N VAL A 142 -38.25 22.05 4.29
CA VAL A 142 -39.19 21.40 5.21
C VAL A 142 -40.63 21.59 4.74
N LEU A 143 -41.54 20.76 5.22
CA LEU A 143 -42.97 20.90 4.97
C LEU A 143 -43.64 21.68 6.11
N LEU A 144 -44.23 22.82 5.80
CA LEU A 144 -45.11 23.59 6.68
C LEU A 144 -46.46 23.73 5.98
N ASP A 145 -47.56 23.33 6.63
CA ASP A 145 -48.91 23.35 6.04
C ASP A 145 -48.98 22.75 4.62
N ASN A 146 -48.34 21.60 4.42
CA ASN A 146 -48.21 20.90 3.12
C ASN A 146 -47.51 21.71 2.02
N LYS A 147 -46.72 22.73 2.36
CA LYS A 147 -45.90 23.51 1.43
C LYS A 147 -44.43 23.36 1.77
N GLU A 148 -43.61 23.22 0.73
CA GLU A 148 -42.16 23.24 0.88
C GLU A 148 -41.68 24.65 1.17
N VAL A 149 -41.03 24.82 2.33
CA VAL A 149 -40.47 26.08 2.79
C VAL A 149 -38.99 25.89 3.04
N LYS A 150 -38.21 26.82 2.48
CA LYS A 150 -36.77 26.88 2.68
C LYS A 150 -36.47 27.58 4.00
N VAL A 151 -35.83 26.87 4.92
CA VAL A 151 -35.52 27.36 6.28
C VAL A 151 -34.05 27.13 6.59
N ARG A 152 -33.56 27.81 7.62
CA ARG A 152 -32.19 27.63 8.13
C ARG A 152 -32.23 27.31 9.61
N PHE A 153 -31.59 26.20 9.97
CA PHE A 153 -31.47 25.76 11.35
C PHE A 153 -30.09 26.07 11.94
N PHE A 154 -30.04 26.57 13.17
CA PHE A 154 -28.82 26.91 13.91
C PHE A 154 -28.74 26.06 15.18
N SER A 155 -27.54 25.73 15.66
CA SER A 155 -27.36 24.85 16.81
C SER A 155 -26.73 25.58 17.99
N SER A 156 -27.23 25.34 19.20
CA SER A 156 -26.53 25.72 20.43
C SER A 156 -25.24 24.91 20.62
N TRP A 157 -24.45 25.25 21.65
CA TRP A 157 -23.43 24.32 22.13
C TRP A 157 -24.07 23.00 22.57
N SER A 158 -23.32 21.91 22.42
CA SER A 158 -23.73 20.60 22.91
C SER A 158 -23.41 20.45 24.40
N ALA A 159 -24.23 19.68 25.10
CA ALA A 159 -24.04 19.42 26.52
C ALA A 159 -24.58 18.04 26.90
N ILE A 160 -24.02 17.50 27.98
CA ILE A 160 -24.60 16.34 28.65
C ILE A 160 -25.93 16.79 29.29
N PRO A 161 -27.03 16.03 29.13
CA PRO A 161 -28.30 16.37 29.75
C PRO A 161 -28.18 16.59 31.26
N PHE A 162 -28.96 17.53 31.82
CA PHE A 162 -28.91 17.89 33.24
C PHE A 162 -29.26 16.74 34.19
N PHE A 163 -30.09 15.79 33.74
CA PHE A 163 -30.48 14.60 34.49
C PHE A 163 -30.17 13.35 33.64
N PRO A 164 -28.89 12.93 33.57
CA PRO A 164 -28.53 11.75 32.81
C PRO A 164 -28.97 10.50 33.58
N GLU A 165 -29.80 9.65 32.97
CA GLU A 165 -30.08 8.33 33.52
C GLU A 165 -28.87 7.40 33.28
N PRO A 166 -28.23 6.86 34.34
CA PRO A 166 -27.02 6.04 34.17
C PRO A 166 -27.22 4.81 33.28
N SER A 167 -28.44 4.25 33.26
CA SER A 167 -28.82 3.10 32.44
C SER A 167 -28.87 3.39 30.94
N GLU A 168 -28.91 4.65 30.53
CA GLU A 168 -29.09 5.03 29.12
C GLU A 168 -27.77 5.30 28.38
N GLY A 169 -26.64 5.24 29.10
CA GLY A 169 -25.31 5.53 28.57
C GLY A 169 -25.04 7.02 28.36
N LEU A 170 -23.84 7.33 27.85
CA LEU A 170 -23.43 8.72 27.60
C LEU A 170 -24.22 9.33 26.43
N LYS A 171 -24.88 10.45 26.70
CA LYS A 171 -25.66 11.24 25.72
C LYS A 171 -25.13 12.67 25.62
N PHE A 172 -25.24 13.23 24.44
CA PHE A 172 -25.09 14.67 24.20
C PHE A 172 -26.38 15.21 23.61
N SER A 173 -26.70 16.44 23.99
CA SER A 173 -27.88 17.16 23.52
C SER A 173 -27.53 18.58 23.12
N LEU A 174 -28.28 19.15 22.20
CA LEU A 174 -28.23 20.57 21.85
C LEU A 174 -29.63 21.07 21.50
N ARG A 175 -29.80 22.38 21.40
CA ARG A 175 -31.02 22.99 20.89
C ARG A 175 -30.82 23.43 19.44
N LEU A 176 -31.75 23.03 18.59
CA LEU A 176 -31.86 23.45 17.20
C LEU A 176 -32.85 24.62 17.11
N TYR A 177 -32.35 25.79 16.73
CA TYR A 177 -33.12 27.00 16.46
C TYR A 177 -33.42 27.11 14.96
N SER A 178 -34.42 27.90 14.57
CA SER A 178 -34.74 28.18 13.17
C SER A 178 -34.98 29.67 12.93
N ASN A 179 -34.66 30.14 11.73
CA ASN A 179 -35.08 31.47 11.28
C ASN A 179 -36.59 31.56 10.96
N ASN A 180 -37.31 30.45 11.00
CA ASN A 180 -38.75 30.34 10.87
C ASN A 180 -39.32 29.72 12.16
N PRO A 181 -40.16 30.44 12.94
CA PRO A 181 -40.71 29.96 14.21
C PRO A 181 -41.57 28.70 14.10
N GLU A 182 -42.39 28.58 13.06
CA GLU A 182 -43.23 27.39 12.82
C GLU A 182 -42.36 26.15 12.55
N ALA A 183 -41.27 26.32 11.79
CA ALA A 183 -40.29 25.27 11.59
C ALA A 183 -39.47 24.96 12.85
N GLU A 184 -39.19 25.94 13.71
CA GLU A 184 -38.55 25.68 15.02
C GLU A 184 -39.46 24.84 15.89
N GLU A 185 -40.75 25.17 15.95
CA GLU A 185 -41.74 24.44 16.75
C GLU A 185 -41.89 23.00 16.26
N LEU A 186 -42.01 22.80 14.95
CA LEU A 186 -42.27 21.48 14.37
C LEU A 186 -41.02 20.58 14.31
N TYR A 187 -39.86 21.17 13.99
CA TYR A 187 -38.65 20.40 13.69
C TYR A 187 -37.42 20.77 14.51
N GLY A 188 -37.43 21.90 15.20
CA GLY A 188 -36.34 22.38 16.04
C GLY A 188 -36.28 21.67 17.39
N GLY A 189 -35.95 22.46 18.43
CA GLY A 189 -35.93 22.01 19.82
C GLY A 189 -34.71 21.15 20.17
N THR A 190 -34.84 20.37 21.25
CA THR A 190 -33.73 19.54 21.75
C THR A 190 -33.47 18.37 20.82
N LYS A 191 -32.23 18.24 20.35
CA LYS A 191 -31.73 17.07 19.62
C LYS A 191 -30.76 16.32 20.51
N GLU A 192 -30.92 15.01 20.60
CA GLU A 192 -30.09 14.15 21.43
C GLU A 192 -29.41 13.06 20.60
N ILE A 193 -28.20 12.67 21.02
CA ILE A 193 -27.45 11.58 20.41
C ILE A 193 -26.74 10.76 21.48
N LYS A 194 -26.87 9.44 21.40
CA LYS A 194 -26.14 8.48 22.23
C LYS A 194 -24.75 8.24 21.65
N VAL A 195 -23.72 8.37 22.47
CA VAL A 195 -22.33 8.09 22.06
C VAL A 195 -22.19 6.65 21.56
N ASN A 196 -22.85 5.68 22.20
CA ASN A 196 -22.78 4.29 21.76
C ASN A 196 -23.36 4.06 20.35
N ASN A 197 -24.39 4.80 19.94
CA ASN A 197 -24.94 4.67 18.59
C ASN A 197 -23.94 5.18 17.54
N LEU A 198 -23.20 6.24 17.88
CA LEU A 198 -22.12 6.77 17.05
C LEU A 198 -20.99 5.74 16.93
N ILE A 199 -20.55 5.16 18.05
CA ILE A 199 -19.52 4.12 18.03
C ILE A 199 -19.99 2.92 17.19
N ASN A 200 -21.18 2.38 17.43
CA ASN A 200 -21.74 1.29 16.62
C ASN A 200 -21.77 1.62 15.11
N PHE A 201 -22.13 2.86 14.76
CA PHE A 201 -22.17 3.34 13.39
C PHE A 201 -20.81 3.29 12.71
N ILE A 202 -19.76 3.76 13.38
CA ILE A 202 -18.42 3.79 12.80
C ILE A 202 -17.77 2.39 12.85
N THR A 203 -17.98 1.61 13.90
CA THR A 203 -17.48 0.24 14.05
C THR A 203 -17.95 -0.63 12.90
N LEU A 204 -19.25 -0.63 12.58
CA LEU A 204 -19.80 -1.42 11.47
C LEU A 204 -19.12 -1.11 10.12
N ARG A 205 -18.75 0.15 9.91
CA ARG A 205 -18.09 0.60 8.66
C ARG A 205 -16.62 0.29 8.69
N PHE A 206 -15.97 0.46 9.84
CA PHE A 206 -14.56 0.12 10.04
C PHE A 206 -14.31 -1.38 9.81
N GLU A 207 -15.21 -2.23 10.28
CA GLU A 207 -15.17 -3.68 10.05
C GLU A 207 -15.28 -4.06 8.56
N SER A 208 -15.85 -3.20 7.71
CA SER A 208 -15.91 -3.44 6.26
C SER A 208 -14.53 -3.48 5.59
N LEU A 209 -13.47 -3.03 6.26
CA LEU A 209 -12.09 -3.21 5.80
C LEU A 209 -11.74 -4.70 5.67
N ASN A 210 -12.26 -5.58 6.53
CA ASN A 210 -12.06 -7.03 6.39
C ASN A 210 -12.62 -7.54 5.06
N GLN A 211 -13.84 -7.12 4.74
CA GLN A 211 -14.46 -7.47 3.47
C GLN A 211 -13.64 -6.93 2.29
N LEU A 212 -13.11 -5.70 2.39
CA LEU A 212 -12.30 -5.13 1.32
C LEU A 212 -10.98 -5.89 1.12
N MET A 213 -10.32 -6.34 2.20
CA MET A 213 -9.13 -7.19 2.14
C MET A 213 -9.40 -8.51 1.39
N GLU A 214 -10.52 -9.19 1.68
CA GLU A 214 -10.90 -10.41 0.96
C GLU A 214 -11.11 -10.16 -0.54
N GLU A 215 -11.65 -9.00 -0.90
CA GLU A 215 -11.87 -8.64 -2.30
C GLU A 215 -10.57 -8.27 -3.02
N ILE A 216 -9.59 -7.71 -2.31
CA ILE A 216 -8.22 -7.51 -2.83
C ILE A 216 -7.57 -8.87 -3.16
N ASP A 217 -7.70 -9.86 -2.28
CA ASP A 217 -7.16 -11.21 -2.54
C ASP A 217 -7.80 -11.87 -3.77
N LYS A 218 -9.12 -11.71 -3.93
CA LYS A 218 -9.85 -12.20 -5.12
C LYS A 218 -9.42 -11.46 -6.38
N LEU A 219 -9.23 -10.14 -6.29
CA LEU A 219 -8.75 -9.31 -7.40
C LEU A 219 -7.36 -9.77 -7.85
N TYR A 220 -6.44 -9.96 -6.91
CA TYR A 220 -5.10 -10.47 -7.18
C TYR A 220 -5.14 -11.82 -7.89
N LYS A 221 -5.89 -12.78 -7.35
CA LYS A 221 -6.01 -14.11 -7.94
C LYS A 221 -6.53 -14.06 -9.38
N ARG A 222 -7.60 -13.30 -9.62
CA ARG A 222 -8.18 -13.13 -10.96
C ARG A 222 -7.19 -12.52 -11.94
N GLU A 223 -6.46 -11.50 -11.51
CA GLU A 223 -5.48 -10.82 -12.39
C GLU A 223 -4.28 -11.72 -12.68
N LYS A 224 -3.82 -12.49 -11.69
CA LYS A 224 -2.78 -13.52 -11.86
C LYS A 224 -3.20 -14.56 -12.89
N GLU A 225 -4.40 -15.13 -12.75
CA GLU A 225 -4.94 -16.12 -13.70
C GLU A 225 -5.02 -15.54 -15.13
N ARG A 226 -5.51 -14.30 -15.28
CA ARG A 226 -5.56 -13.60 -16.57
C ARG A 226 -4.18 -13.45 -17.23
N LEU A 227 -3.16 -13.12 -16.45
CA LEU A 227 -1.79 -13.01 -16.96
C LEU A 227 -1.21 -14.38 -17.30
N GLN A 228 -1.50 -15.42 -16.53
CA GLN A 228 -1.07 -16.79 -16.82
C GLN A 228 -1.68 -17.35 -18.12
N GLU A 229 -2.91 -16.96 -18.45
CA GLU A 229 -3.56 -17.32 -19.71
C GLU A 229 -2.92 -16.65 -20.93
N THR A 230 -2.18 -15.55 -20.73
CA THR A 230 -1.44 -14.87 -21.78
C THR A 230 -0.10 -15.60 -21.97
N PRO A 231 0.18 -16.24 -23.12
CA PRO A 231 1.45 -16.91 -23.35
C PRO A 231 2.58 -15.89 -23.49
N ILE A 232 3.76 -16.23 -22.98
CA ILE A 232 4.98 -15.47 -23.29
C ILE A 232 5.54 -15.88 -24.64
N ASN A 233 5.93 -14.88 -25.41
CA ASN A 233 6.56 -15.05 -26.71
C ASN A 233 8.08 -15.00 -26.55
N LEU A 234 8.74 -16.15 -26.68
CA LEU A 234 10.20 -16.25 -26.64
C LEU A 234 10.69 -16.86 -27.94
N ASN A 235 11.52 -16.13 -28.68
CA ASN A 235 12.15 -16.67 -29.87
C ASN A 235 13.44 -17.41 -29.48
N LYS A 236 13.39 -18.74 -29.47
CA LYS A 236 14.51 -19.61 -29.10
C LYS A 236 15.66 -19.63 -30.11
N ASP A 237 15.43 -19.11 -31.32
CA ASP A 237 16.45 -19.05 -32.38
C ASP A 237 17.36 -17.81 -32.25
N LYS A 238 17.04 -16.88 -31.33
CA LYS A 238 17.88 -15.73 -31.01
C LYS A 238 18.96 -16.10 -29.98
N ASP A 239 20.00 -15.28 -29.90
CA ASP A 239 21.00 -15.35 -28.84
C ASP A 239 20.38 -15.11 -27.44
N GLU A 240 21.14 -15.50 -26.41
CA GLU A 240 20.72 -15.46 -25.01
C GLU A 240 20.38 -14.05 -24.53
N LEU A 241 21.15 -13.04 -24.95
CA LEU A 241 20.92 -11.64 -24.58
C LEU A 241 19.60 -11.13 -25.17
N ALA A 242 19.35 -11.42 -26.46
CA ALA A 242 18.10 -11.08 -27.10
C ALA A 242 16.89 -11.81 -26.49
N GLN A 243 17.06 -13.06 -26.05
CA GLN A 243 16.03 -13.80 -25.32
C GLN A 243 15.73 -13.16 -23.95
N LEU A 244 16.76 -12.79 -23.17
CA LEU A 244 16.56 -12.09 -21.90
C LEU A 244 15.87 -10.74 -22.08
N ASN A 245 16.26 -9.96 -23.09
CA ASN A 245 15.59 -8.69 -23.39
C ASN A 245 14.09 -8.90 -23.70
N GLN A 246 13.73 -9.95 -24.45
CA GLN A 246 12.32 -10.29 -24.69
C GLN A 246 11.55 -10.65 -23.41
N LEU A 247 12.17 -11.43 -22.51
CA LEU A 247 11.55 -11.81 -21.24
C LEU A 247 11.41 -10.62 -20.29
N HIS A 248 12.43 -9.76 -20.25
CA HIS A 248 12.46 -8.57 -19.39
C HIS A 248 11.37 -7.56 -19.78
N GLU A 249 11.20 -7.26 -21.08
CA GLU A 249 10.10 -6.41 -21.55
C GLU A 249 8.73 -7.01 -21.23
N GLN A 250 8.53 -8.31 -21.45
CA GLN A 250 7.28 -8.98 -21.12
C GLN A 250 7.01 -9.04 -19.60
N ALA A 251 8.04 -9.09 -18.77
CA ALA A 251 7.90 -9.01 -17.31
C ALA A 251 7.45 -7.60 -16.88
N LYS A 252 8.01 -6.54 -17.49
CA LYS A 252 7.59 -5.14 -17.26
C LYS A 252 6.13 -4.91 -17.64
N GLU A 253 5.68 -5.47 -18.77
CA GLU A 253 4.26 -5.42 -19.17
C GLU A 253 3.35 -6.13 -18.16
N ARG A 254 3.86 -7.19 -17.51
CA ARG A 254 3.18 -7.96 -16.46
C ARG A 254 3.45 -7.34 -15.09
N ARG A 255 2.97 -6.11 -14.88
CA ARG A 255 3.14 -5.25 -13.67
C ARG A 255 3.34 -5.94 -12.30
N LEU A 256 2.73 -7.10 -12.06
CA LEU A 256 2.94 -7.95 -10.88
C LEU A 256 4.38 -8.46 -10.67
N LEU A 257 5.18 -8.47 -11.73
CA LEU A 257 6.59 -8.87 -11.75
C LEU A 257 7.52 -7.68 -11.95
N ASN A 258 6.97 -6.46 -11.94
CA ASN A 258 7.80 -5.26 -12.06
C ASN A 258 8.83 -5.27 -10.93
N GLU A 259 10.09 -5.02 -11.27
CA GLU A 259 11.26 -5.05 -10.37
C GLU A 259 11.65 -6.45 -9.81
N LEU A 260 10.80 -7.48 -9.96
CA LEU A 260 11.11 -8.82 -9.47
C LEU A 260 12.27 -9.42 -10.29
N TYR A 261 13.41 -9.65 -9.61
CA TYR A 261 14.67 -10.08 -10.21
C TYR A 261 15.29 -9.09 -11.20
N GLU A 262 14.87 -7.81 -11.22
CA GLU A 262 15.42 -6.84 -12.17
C GLU A 262 16.94 -6.72 -12.06
N THR A 263 17.48 -6.61 -10.85
CA THR A 263 18.93 -6.55 -10.61
C THR A 263 19.66 -7.80 -11.13
N ASP A 264 19.15 -9.00 -10.81
CA ASP A 264 19.77 -10.26 -11.25
C ASP A 264 19.74 -10.42 -12.78
N ILE A 265 18.63 -10.02 -13.41
CA ILE A 265 18.47 -10.11 -14.86
C ILE A 265 19.34 -9.07 -15.58
N GLU A 266 19.46 -7.85 -15.06
CA GLU A 266 20.38 -6.85 -15.61
C GLU A 266 21.85 -7.27 -15.44
N LEU A 267 22.20 -7.88 -14.32
CA LEU A 267 23.54 -8.47 -14.12
C LEU A 267 23.83 -9.58 -15.14
N TYR A 268 22.91 -10.51 -15.35
CA TYR A 268 23.15 -11.56 -16.34
C TYR A 268 23.21 -11.00 -17.78
N LYS A 269 22.44 -9.94 -18.08
CA LYS A 269 22.59 -9.22 -19.35
C LYS A 269 23.97 -8.60 -19.50
N SER A 270 24.56 -7.99 -18.46
CA SER A 270 25.91 -7.42 -18.53
C SER A 270 26.95 -8.50 -18.84
N PHE A 271 26.82 -9.69 -18.25
CA PHE A 271 27.69 -10.84 -18.54
C PHE A 271 27.62 -11.28 -20.00
N LEU A 272 26.43 -11.31 -20.60
CA LEU A 272 26.25 -11.71 -22.00
C LEU A 272 26.69 -10.62 -22.99
N MET A 273 26.90 -9.38 -22.54
CA MET A 273 27.42 -8.30 -23.36
C MET A 273 28.95 -8.25 -23.42
N CYS A 274 29.63 -9.02 -22.56
CA CYS A 274 31.10 -9.06 -22.49
C CYS A 274 31.72 -9.55 -23.80
N ASP A 275 32.79 -8.89 -24.26
CA ASP A 275 33.63 -9.40 -25.34
C ASP A 275 34.58 -10.46 -24.77
N ILE A 276 34.29 -11.73 -25.08
CA ILE A 276 35.10 -12.85 -24.60
C ILE A 276 36.56 -12.82 -25.06
N GLU A 277 36.87 -12.02 -26.09
CA GLU A 277 38.23 -11.87 -26.60
C GLU A 277 39.12 -10.99 -25.70
N GLU A 278 38.53 -10.22 -24.78
CA GLU A 278 39.29 -9.46 -23.76
C GLU A 278 40.00 -10.37 -22.76
N PHE A 279 39.47 -11.58 -22.53
CA PHE A 279 40.06 -12.52 -21.59
C PHE A 279 41.25 -13.27 -22.18
N GLN A 280 42.29 -13.41 -21.34
CA GLN A 280 43.40 -14.33 -21.56
C GLN A 280 42.90 -15.80 -21.62
N PRO A 281 43.66 -16.74 -22.20
CA PRO A 281 43.14 -18.08 -22.54
C PRO A 281 42.54 -18.88 -21.37
N ASP A 282 43.17 -18.83 -20.19
CA ASP A 282 42.72 -19.61 -19.03
C ASP A 282 41.48 -18.99 -18.38
N GLU A 283 41.44 -17.66 -18.29
CA GLU A 283 40.31 -16.84 -17.83
C GLU A 283 39.12 -16.99 -18.76
N ARG A 284 39.35 -17.00 -20.08
CA ARG A 284 38.31 -17.22 -21.09
C ARG A 284 37.66 -18.58 -20.90
N ALA A 285 38.45 -19.63 -20.68
CA ALA A 285 37.93 -20.97 -20.42
C ALA A 285 37.10 -21.02 -19.12
N LEU A 286 37.54 -20.31 -18.09
CA LEU A 286 36.81 -20.17 -16.81
C LEU A 286 35.46 -19.45 -17.00
N VAL A 287 35.47 -18.30 -17.66
CA VAL A 287 34.28 -17.47 -17.91
C VAL A 287 33.27 -18.22 -18.77
N LEU A 288 33.71 -18.89 -19.84
CA LEU A 288 32.81 -19.68 -20.69
C LEU A 288 32.13 -20.81 -19.91
N ASN A 289 32.87 -21.50 -19.02
CA ASN A 289 32.29 -22.52 -18.15
C ASN A 289 31.23 -21.94 -17.21
N TYR A 290 31.52 -20.77 -16.61
CA TYR A 290 30.55 -20.09 -15.76
C TYR A 290 29.29 -19.65 -16.53
N LEU A 291 29.42 -19.13 -17.74
CA LEU A 291 28.27 -18.79 -18.59
C LEU A 291 27.42 -20.04 -18.92
N GLU A 292 28.03 -21.20 -19.20
CA GLU A 292 27.29 -22.47 -19.38
C GLU A 292 26.50 -22.86 -18.13
N VAL A 293 27.05 -22.61 -16.94
CA VAL A 293 26.39 -22.86 -15.65
C VAL A 293 25.16 -21.97 -15.44
N LEU A 294 25.16 -20.76 -16.01
CA LEU A 294 24.09 -19.76 -15.94
C LEU A 294 22.98 -19.97 -16.98
N LYS A 295 23.21 -20.73 -18.07
CA LYS A 295 22.20 -21.01 -19.11
C LYS A 295 20.80 -21.40 -18.62
N PRO A 296 20.62 -22.15 -17.51
CA PRO A 296 19.29 -22.45 -16.97
C PRO A 296 18.50 -21.23 -16.50
N ILE A 297 19.11 -20.05 -16.32
CA ILE A 297 18.43 -18.82 -15.88
C ILE A 297 17.34 -18.39 -16.87
N ILE A 298 17.59 -18.46 -18.18
CA ILE A 298 16.60 -18.08 -19.19
C ILE A 298 15.30 -18.92 -19.08
N PRO A 299 15.34 -20.27 -19.12
CA PRO A 299 14.13 -21.07 -18.96
C PRO A 299 13.51 -20.93 -17.56
N MET A 300 14.29 -20.73 -16.49
CA MET A 300 13.73 -20.46 -15.16
C MET A 300 12.99 -19.12 -15.12
N TYR A 301 13.60 -18.05 -15.63
CA TYR A 301 12.99 -16.72 -15.68
C TYR A 301 11.74 -16.73 -16.57
N ARG A 302 11.81 -17.39 -17.71
CA ARG A 302 10.66 -17.67 -18.58
C ARG A 302 9.48 -18.25 -17.78
N ASP A 303 9.74 -19.28 -16.96
CA ASP A 303 8.69 -19.93 -16.19
C ASP A 303 8.16 -19.05 -15.05
N ILE A 304 9.00 -18.23 -14.41
CA ILE A 304 8.58 -17.21 -13.43
C ILE A 304 7.64 -16.21 -14.10
N VAL A 305 7.99 -15.71 -15.29
CA VAL A 305 7.20 -14.72 -16.03
C VAL A 305 5.87 -15.31 -16.52
N GLN A 306 5.87 -16.54 -17.04
CA GLN A 306 4.65 -17.22 -17.48
C GLN A 306 3.69 -17.49 -16.31
N ASN A 307 4.22 -17.96 -15.18
CA ASN A 307 3.41 -18.39 -14.04
C ASN A 307 3.12 -17.26 -13.04
N VAL A 308 3.70 -16.07 -13.23
CA VAL A 308 3.62 -14.94 -12.29
C VAL A 308 3.99 -15.41 -10.88
N ASP A 309 5.14 -16.08 -10.78
CA ASP A 309 5.60 -16.72 -9.56
C ASP A 309 6.38 -15.73 -8.67
N ILE A 310 5.64 -14.94 -7.89
CA ILE A 310 6.19 -13.96 -6.94
C ILE A 310 6.84 -14.60 -5.70
N ASN A 311 6.68 -15.91 -5.49
CA ASN A 311 7.26 -16.64 -4.35
C ASN A 311 8.53 -17.39 -4.74
N ALA A 312 9.02 -17.17 -5.97
CA ALA A 312 10.37 -17.55 -6.33
C ALA A 312 11.31 -16.70 -5.46
N PHE A 313 11.87 -17.30 -4.41
CA PHE A 313 13.01 -16.74 -3.69
C PHE A 313 14.25 -17.52 -4.12
N ASP A 314 15.39 -16.85 -4.24
CA ASP A 314 16.70 -17.49 -4.39
C ASP A 314 16.80 -18.42 -5.62
N LYS A 315 16.06 -18.14 -6.70
CA LYS A 315 16.15 -18.95 -7.93
C LYS A 315 17.42 -18.69 -8.73
N PHE A 316 18.08 -17.56 -8.47
CA PHE A 316 19.30 -17.15 -9.15
C PHE A 316 20.51 -17.12 -8.21
N GLU A 317 20.62 -18.05 -7.25
CA GLU A 317 21.79 -18.16 -6.35
C GLU A 317 23.14 -18.16 -7.07
N LYS A 318 23.17 -18.70 -8.30
CA LYS A 318 24.38 -18.73 -9.11
C LYS A 318 24.85 -17.34 -9.54
N LEU A 319 24.01 -16.31 -9.46
CA LEU A 319 24.36 -14.90 -9.69
C LEU A 319 24.74 -14.18 -8.39
N LYS A 320 24.93 -14.90 -7.27
CA LYS A 320 25.36 -14.31 -6.00
C LYS A 320 26.80 -14.69 -5.70
N LEU A 321 27.59 -13.71 -5.26
CA LEU A 321 28.93 -13.95 -4.71
C LEU A 321 28.82 -14.56 -3.31
N SER A 322 29.43 -15.72 -3.11
CA SER A 322 29.20 -16.52 -1.90
C SER A 322 30.40 -17.35 -1.42
N SER A 323 31.51 -17.39 -2.15
CA SER A 323 32.68 -18.14 -1.69
C SER A 323 33.27 -17.57 -0.38
N GLN A 324 33.96 -18.40 0.40
CA GLN A 324 34.67 -17.89 1.58
C GLN A 324 35.79 -16.91 1.21
N VAL A 325 36.36 -17.02 0.00
CA VAL A 325 37.37 -16.07 -0.50
C VAL A 325 36.74 -14.69 -0.67
N TYR A 326 35.56 -14.61 -1.29
CA TYR A 326 34.79 -13.37 -1.37
C TYR A 326 34.40 -12.86 0.01
N LEU A 327 33.83 -13.70 0.88
CA LEU A 327 33.37 -13.28 2.21
C LEU A 327 34.52 -12.75 3.09
N ALA A 328 35.70 -13.37 3.04
CA ALA A 328 36.88 -12.93 3.77
C ALA A 328 37.43 -11.58 3.27
N ASN A 329 37.14 -11.21 2.01
CA ASN A 329 37.63 -10.01 1.36
C ASN A 329 36.48 -9.09 0.88
N HIS A 330 35.32 -9.21 1.52
CA HIS A 330 34.05 -8.66 1.04
C HIS A 330 34.11 -7.16 0.77
N TYR A 331 34.74 -6.42 1.68
CA TYR A 331 34.94 -4.96 1.55
C TYR A 331 35.64 -4.61 0.23
N TYR A 332 36.75 -5.28 -0.08
CA TYR A 332 37.55 -4.98 -1.26
C TYR A 332 36.81 -5.34 -2.54
N PHE A 333 36.13 -6.49 -2.58
CA PHE A 333 35.30 -6.87 -3.72
C PHE A 333 34.17 -5.87 -3.97
N ILE A 334 33.45 -5.44 -2.93
CA ILE A 334 32.41 -4.41 -3.09
C ILE A 334 32.98 -3.12 -3.68
N LYS A 335 34.13 -2.64 -3.21
CA LYS A 335 34.73 -1.41 -3.74
C LYS A 335 35.19 -1.51 -5.19
N VAL A 336 35.60 -2.70 -5.63
CA VAL A 336 35.87 -2.97 -7.03
C VAL A 336 34.58 -2.96 -7.85
N LEU A 337 33.52 -3.63 -7.39
CA LEU A 337 32.23 -3.70 -8.08
C LEU A 337 31.52 -2.33 -8.16
N GLU A 338 31.60 -1.52 -7.11
CA GLU A 338 31.12 -0.13 -7.11
C GLU A 338 31.88 0.77 -8.11
N SER A 339 33.07 0.34 -8.55
CA SER A 339 33.94 1.07 -9.48
C SER A 339 34.00 0.45 -10.89
N ILE A 340 33.00 -0.36 -11.26
CA ILE A 340 32.91 -1.01 -12.58
C ILE A 340 32.85 0.01 -13.72
N ALA A 341 32.00 1.03 -13.58
CA ALA A 341 31.80 2.04 -14.63
C ALA A 341 32.97 3.04 -14.71
N GLU A 342 33.51 3.43 -13.56
CA GLU A 342 34.66 4.33 -13.47
C GLU A 342 35.45 4.03 -12.18
N TRP A 343 36.78 4.03 -12.30
CA TRP A 343 37.65 3.77 -11.16
C TRP A 343 37.58 4.89 -10.12
N THR A 344 37.24 4.52 -8.89
CA THR A 344 37.39 5.40 -7.73
C THR A 344 38.74 5.16 -7.05
N ASP A 345 39.25 6.14 -6.29
CA ASP A 345 40.47 5.96 -5.49
C ASP A 345 40.38 4.71 -4.59
N THR A 346 39.19 4.48 -4.01
CA THR A 346 38.91 3.29 -3.19
C THR A 346 38.84 2.00 -4.00
N GLY A 347 38.35 2.05 -5.24
CA GLY A 347 38.32 0.91 -6.16
C GLY A 347 39.72 0.50 -6.60
N ILE A 348 40.58 1.48 -6.93
CA ILE A 348 41.99 1.27 -7.29
C ILE A 348 42.73 0.62 -6.13
N TYR A 349 42.64 1.20 -4.93
CA TYR A 349 43.27 0.62 -3.75
C TYR A 349 42.79 -0.82 -3.48
N SER A 350 41.51 -1.10 -3.73
CA SER A 350 40.93 -2.42 -3.46
C SER A 350 41.32 -3.46 -4.51
N ILE A 351 41.42 -3.10 -5.79
CA ILE A 351 41.90 -4.02 -6.83
C ILE A 351 43.39 -4.32 -6.61
N ASP A 352 44.20 -3.31 -6.28
CA ASP A 352 45.63 -3.49 -5.98
C ASP A 352 45.83 -4.45 -4.80
N TYR A 353 45.08 -4.27 -3.72
CA TYR A 353 45.11 -5.17 -2.56
C TYR A 353 44.79 -6.62 -2.96
N LEU A 354 43.74 -6.84 -3.75
CA LEU A 354 43.33 -8.19 -4.15
C LEU A 354 44.36 -8.85 -5.08
N ILE A 355 45.04 -8.07 -5.93
CA ILE A 355 46.13 -8.55 -6.79
C ILE A 355 47.38 -8.87 -5.96
N GLU A 356 47.83 -7.97 -5.09
CA GLU A 356 49.02 -8.15 -4.25
C GLU A 356 48.92 -9.38 -3.34
N ASN A 357 47.71 -9.73 -2.91
CA ASN A 357 47.43 -10.92 -2.10
C ASN A 357 47.17 -12.18 -2.93
N GLY A 358 47.29 -12.12 -4.26
CA GLY A 358 47.11 -13.25 -5.17
C GLY A 358 45.67 -13.77 -5.26
N ILE A 359 44.69 -12.93 -4.91
CA ILE A 359 43.26 -13.27 -4.95
C ILE A 359 42.71 -13.04 -6.36
N LEU A 360 43.07 -11.91 -7.00
CA LEU A 360 42.70 -11.59 -8.38
C LEU A 360 43.93 -11.58 -9.29
N PRO A 361 43.78 -11.96 -10.57
CA PRO A 361 44.88 -11.91 -11.53
C PRO A 361 45.18 -10.46 -11.94
N GLU A 362 46.44 -10.13 -12.26
CA GLU A 362 46.83 -8.79 -12.70
C GLU A 362 46.06 -8.31 -13.94
N CYS A 363 45.70 -9.22 -14.85
CA CYS A 363 44.99 -8.88 -16.09
C CYS A 363 43.61 -8.26 -15.87
N ILE A 364 43.06 -8.32 -14.65
CA ILE A 364 41.73 -7.80 -14.31
C ILE A 364 41.60 -6.28 -14.45
N THR A 365 42.72 -5.55 -14.38
CA THR A 365 42.76 -4.08 -14.53
C THR A 365 42.60 -3.64 -15.97
N ASP A 366 42.95 -4.52 -16.92
CA ASP A 366 42.91 -4.25 -18.36
C ASP A 366 41.54 -4.54 -18.98
N LEU A 367 40.68 -5.26 -18.26
CA LEU A 367 39.33 -5.61 -18.68
C LEU A 367 38.38 -4.40 -18.60
N SER A 368 37.44 -4.34 -19.53
CA SER A 368 36.24 -3.52 -19.44
C SER A 368 35.43 -3.83 -18.16
N GLY A 369 34.56 -2.91 -17.75
CA GLY A 369 33.83 -3.02 -16.49
C GLY A 369 33.00 -4.31 -16.40
N GLU A 370 32.24 -4.61 -17.44
CA GLU A 370 31.40 -5.81 -17.54
C GLU A 370 32.25 -7.09 -17.56
N CYS A 371 33.35 -7.10 -18.34
CA CYS A 371 34.27 -8.24 -18.39
C CYS A 371 34.95 -8.48 -17.04
N ARG A 372 35.31 -7.41 -16.32
CA ARG A 372 35.87 -7.47 -14.97
C ARG A 372 34.87 -8.09 -14.00
N GLU A 373 33.63 -7.62 -14.01
CA GLU A 373 32.56 -8.17 -13.18
C GLU A 373 32.38 -9.66 -13.46
N LEU A 374 32.21 -10.05 -14.72
CA LEU A 374 32.05 -11.45 -15.12
C LEU A 374 33.21 -12.33 -14.65
N LEU A 375 34.47 -11.87 -14.75
CA LEU A 375 35.62 -12.64 -14.26
C LEU A 375 35.58 -12.82 -12.74
N ILE A 376 35.21 -11.79 -11.97
CA ILE A 376 35.06 -11.88 -10.51
C ILE A 376 34.02 -12.93 -10.14
N TYR A 377 32.86 -12.92 -10.79
CA TYR A 377 31.80 -13.91 -10.54
C TYR A 377 32.23 -15.33 -10.94
N ALA A 378 32.93 -15.49 -12.07
CA ALA A 378 33.43 -16.79 -12.51
C ALA A 378 34.50 -17.37 -11.56
N LEU A 379 35.39 -16.51 -11.02
CA LEU A 379 36.36 -16.88 -10.00
C LEU A 379 35.69 -17.27 -8.68
N ASP A 380 34.70 -16.49 -8.23
CA ASP A 380 33.95 -16.80 -7.01
C ASP A 380 33.23 -18.14 -7.10
N TYR A 381 32.57 -18.41 -8.23
CA TYR A 381 31.93 -19.68 -8.49
C TYR A 381 32.93 -20.85 -8.51
N LYS A 382 34.13 -20.66 -9.08
CA LYS A 382 35.19 -21.68 -9.00
C LYS A 382 35.61 -21.94 -7.55
N TRP A 383 35.83 -20.89 -6.76
CA TRP A 383 36.23 -21.02 -5.36
C TRP A 383 35.17 -21.72 -4.52
N SER A 384 33.88 -21.47 -4.76
CA SER A 384 32.80 -22.16 -4.03
C SER A 384 32.80 -23.67 -4.29
N LEU A 385 33.03 -24.11 -5.53
CA LEU A 385 33.13 -25.53 -5.89
C LEU A 385 34.36 -26.24 -5.32
N GLU A 386 35.46 -25.53 -5.11
CA GLU A 386 36.69 -26.09 -4.53
C GLU A 386 36.55 -26.35 -3.02
N MET A 387 35.61 -25.67 -2.36
CA MET A 387 35.30 -25.85 -0.94
C MET A 387 34.36 -27.02 -0.68
N ASP A 388 33.39 -27.27 -1.56
CA ASP A 388 32.47 -28.43 -1.46
C ASP A 388 33.17 -29.80 -1.63
N LYS A 389 34.45 -29.79 -2.04
CA LYS A 389 35.28 -31.00 -2.22
C LYS A 389 36.18 -31.33 -1.01
N LYS A 390 36.18 -30.51 0.04
CA LYS A 390 36.89 -30.76 1.30
C LYS A 390 35.91 -31.12 2.40
#